data_AF-A0A2D8A959-F1
#
_entry.id   AF-A0A2D8A959-F1
#
_cell.length_a   1.000
_cell.length_b   1.000
_cell.length_c   1.000
_cell.angle_alpha   90.00
_cell.angle_beta   90.00
_cell.angle_gamma   90.00
#
_symmetry.space_group_name_H-M   'P 1'
#
loop_
_entity.id
_entity.type
_entity.pdbx_description
1 polymer ?
#
loop_
_entity_poly.entity_id
_entity_poly.type
_entity_poly.pdbx_seq_one_letter_code
_entity_poly.pdbx_strand_id
1 'polypeptide(L)'
;MPYSANDVLLGYQKRWIADGSPLKIAVKSRRTGITWAEAADATLTASAARDAGGSNHFYVGSTKDMAREFIDAAAMWARAFNKAAGEICEEMLEDEDKDILTFVIYFPSGFKIQALSSNPSNLRGMQGNVTIDEAAFHERLAEVLKAALALTMWGAKVRLISTHNGDENLFNELIQDSYAGKKRYRIHRITIDDACAEGLYKRICQVKGRQWTQEAEDQWKADLLRDTATEDDALEEYYCVPKSGGGAYLSRVLIEARMKPAPVLRFEGNSEFNQAPEHIREAEMRDWLEKNLLTLLLSLDPKRNHCIGEDFGRSSDLTVMAPLAIGQDLVRRSPFIVELA
;
A
#
# COMPACT_ATOMS: atom_id res chain seq x y z
N MET A 1 1.27 1.67 23.97
CA MET A 1 0.65 1.49 25.31
C MET A 1 1.39 0.36 26.00
N PRO A 2 1.68 0.42 27.31
CA PRO A 2 2.41 -0.65 27.98
C PRO A 2 1.57 -1.95 28.01
N TYR A 3 2.25 -3.09 27.96
CA TYR A 3 1.61 -4.40 28.05
C TYR A 3 0.98 -4.63 29.43
N SER A 4 -0.21 -5.24 29.44
CA SER A 4 -0.89 -5.74 30.63
C SER A 4 -1.34 -7.18 30.39
N ALA A 5 -1.04 -8.08 31.33
CA ALA A 5 -1.40 -9.50 31.22
C ALA A 5 -2.93 -9.74 31.26
N ASN A 6 -3.67 -8.79 31.84
CA ASN A 6 -5.13 -8.84 31.96
C ASN A 6 -5.85 -8.22 30.75
N ASP A 7 -5.13 -7.49 29.91
CA ASP A 7 -5.72 -6.93 28.70
C ASP A 7 -5.91 -8.01 27.65
N VAL A 8 -7.08 -8.07 27.01
CA VAL A 8 -7.30 -9.01 25.91
C VAL A 8 -6.54 -8.56 24.65
N LEU A 9 -6.59 -7.26 24.34
CA LEU A 9 -5.97 -6.66 23.15
C LEU A 9 -4.63 -6.00 23.50
N LEU A 10 -3.64 -6.12 22.61
CA LEU A 10 -2.38 -5.39 22.69
C LEU A 10 -2.55 -3.92 22.33
N GLY A 11 -1.58 -3.08 22.72
CA GLY A 11 -1.71 -1.63 22.57
C GLY A 11 -1.91 -1.15 21.12
N TYR A 12 -1.23 -1.75 20.14
CA TYR A 12 -1.42 -1.42 18.72
C TYR A 12 -2.78 -1.92 18.19
N GLN A 13 -3.29 -3.05 18.69
CA GLN A 13 -4.62 -3.57 18.35
C GLN A 13 -5.72 -2.64 18.88
N LYS A 14 -5.56 -2.14 20.11
CA LYS A 14 -6.47 -1.14 20.70
C LYS A 14 -6.48 0.15 19.87
N ARG A 15 -5.31 0.64 19.45
CA ARG A 15 -5.21 1.84 18.59
C ARG A 15 -5.83 1.63 17.21
N TRP A 16 -5.67 0.43 16.63
CA TRP A 16 -6.32 0.07 15.38
C TRP A 16 -7.85 0.16 15.52
N ILE A 17 -8.44 -0.49 16.53
CA ILE A 17 -9.90 -0.49 16.74
C ILE A 17 -10.42 0.93 17.03
N ALA A 18 -9.72 1.68 17.89
CA ALA A 18 -10.13 3.04 18.26
C ALA A 18 -10.08 4.04 17.09
N ASP A 19 -9.35 3.74 16.01
CA ASP A 19 -9.30 4.60 14.85
C ASP A 19 -10.55 4.46 13.98
N GLY A 20 -11.45 5.44 14.11
CA GLY A 20 -12.68 5.56 13.34
C GLY A 20 -12.53 6.16 11.94
N SER A 21 -11.30 6.39 11.46
CA SER A 21 -11.05 6.94 10.12
C SER A 21 -11.80 6.15 9.03
N PRO A 22 -12.44 6.83 8.05
CA PRO A 22 -13.16 6.16 6.97
C PRO A 22 -12.28 5.20 6.16
N LEU A 23 -11.01 5.57 5.98
CA LEU A 23 -10.01 4.80 5.25
C LEU A 23 -8.78 4.63 6.14
N LYS A 24 -8.39 3.39 6.43
CA LYS A 24 -7.16 3.10 7.15
C LYS A 24 -6.43 1.87 6.59
N ILE A 25 -5.10 1.92 6.66
CA ILE A 25 -4.22 0.84 6.21
C ILE A 25 -3.38 0.40 7.41
N ALA A 26 -3.36 -0.90 7.69
CA ALA A 26 -2.36 -1.52 8.55
C ALA A 26 -1.28 -2.15 7.66
N VAL A 27 -0.11 -1.50 7.61
CA VAL A 27 1.11 -2.14 7.14
C VAL A 27 1.77 -2.77 8.36
N LYS A 28 1.74 -4.10 8.41
CA LYS A 28 2.04 -4.86 9.64
C LYS A 28 3.07 -5.95 9.41
N SER A 29 3.78 -6.28 10.47
CA SER A 29 4.54 -7.52 10.60
C SER A 29 3.60 -8.73 10.64
N ARG A 30 4.08 -9.89 10.21
CA ARG A 30 3.32 -11.15 10.32
C ARG A 30 2.96 -11.47 11.78
N ARG A 31 1.84 -12.18 11.95
CA ARG A 31 1.36 -12.70 13.25
C ARG A 31 1.17 -11.66 14.36
N THR A 32 0.89 -10.40 14.00
CA THR A 32 0.50 -9.32 14.93
C THR A 32 -0.95 -9.41 15.41
N GLY A 33 -1.80 -10.21 14.76
CA GLY A 33 -3.21 -10.36 15.16
C GLY A 33 -4.08 -9.13 14.90
N ILE A 34 -3.68 -8.25 13.98
CA ILE A 34 -4.52 -7.11 13.54
C ILE A 34 -5.85 -7.58 12.94
N THR A 35 -5.86 -8.60 12.10
CA THR A 35 -7.09 -9.19 11.55
C THR A 35 -8.04 -9.69 12.65
N TRP A 36 -7.49 -10.31 13.70
CA TRP A 36 -8.28 -10.76 14.86
C TRP A 36 -8.86 -9.60 15.68
N ALA A 37 -8.12 -8.49 15.78
CA ALA A 37 -8.61 -7.25 16.38
C ALA A 37 -9.69 -6.58 15.52
N GLU A 38 -9.55 -6.62 14.19
CA GLU A 38 -10.58 -6.13 13.25
C GLU A 38 -11.86 -6.95 13.35
N ALA A 39 -11.77 -8.28 13.52
CA ALA A 39 -12.94 -9.12 13.77
C ALA A 39 -13.70 -8.69 15.05
N ALA A 40 -12.99 -8.17 16.05
CA ALA A 40 -13.60 -7.60 17.26
C ALA A 40 -14.41 -6.34 16.94
N ASP A 41 -13.83 -5.39 16.18
CA ASP A 41 -14.51 -4.15 15.74
C ASP A 41 -15.72 -4.46 14.84
N ALA A 42 -15.55 -5.41 13.92
CA ALA A 42 -16.62 -5.91 13.05
C ALA A 42 -17.78 -6.48 13.89
N THR A 43 -17.48 -7.28 14.92
CA THR A 43 -18.49 -7.87 15.81
C THR A 43 -19.22 -6.82 16.63
N LEU A 44 -18.50 -5.85 17.20
CA LEU A 44 -19.11 -4.74 17.94
C LEU A 44 -20.02 -3.91 17.03
N THR A 45 -19.56 -3.62 15.82
CA THR A 45 -20.33 -2.84 14.83
C THR A 45 -21.56 -3.61 14.35
N ALA A 46 -21.41 -4.87 13.94
CA ALA A 46 -22.52 -5.66 13.43
C ALA A 46 -23.54 -5.98 14.53
N SER A 47 -23.13 -6.12 15.80
CA SER A 47 -24.06 -6.34 16.91
C SER A 47 -24.73 -5.07 17.45
N ALA A 48 -24.31 -3.88 17.02
CA ALA A 48 -24.89 -2.62 17.45
C ALA A 48 -26.21 -2.31 16.71
N ALA A 49 -27.10 -1.59 17.39
CA ALA A 49 -28.31 -1.06 16.76
C ALA A 49 -27.96 0.02 15.73
N ARG A 50 -28.86 0.26 14.77
CA ARG A 50 -28.63 1.20 13.67
C ARG A 50 -28.38 2.64 14.15
N ASP A 51 -29.08 3.08 15.18
CA ASP A 51 -28.93 4.39 15.82
C ASP A 51 -27.61 4.54 16.61
N ALA A 52 -27.03 3.42 17.06
CA ALA A 52 -25.70 3.36 17.67
C ALA A 52 -24.56 3.19 16.63
N GLY A 53 -24.86 3.33 15.34
CA GLY A 53 -23.87 3.22 14.25
C GLY A 53 -23.62 1.79 13.76
N GLY A 54 -24.54 0.85 14.04
CA GLY A 54 -24.45 -0.51 13.54
C GLY A 54 -24.47 -0.59 12.02
N SER A 55 -23.74 -1.56 11.47
CA SER A 55 -23.59 -1.76 10.03
C SER A 55 -23.18 -3.20 9.70
N ASN A 56 -23.43 -3.62 8.46
CA ASN A 56 -22.85 -4.88 7.97
C ASN A 56 -21.33 -4.76 7.88
N HIS A 57 -20.65 -5.91 7.91
CA HIS A 57 -19.21 -5.99 7.69
C HIS A 57 -18.87 -7.08 6.68
N PHE A 58 -18.07 -6.73 5.68
CA PHE A 58 -17.63 -7.63 4.63
C PHE A 58 -16.13 -7.86 4.76
N TYR A 59 -15.73 -9.12 4.80
CA TYR A 59 -14.35 -9.53 4.84
C TYR A 59 -13.94 -10.12 3.48
N VAL A 60 -12.86 -9.61 2.90
CA VAL A 60 -12.30 -10.08 1.63
C VAL A 60 -10.90 -10.62 1.92
N GLY A 61 -10.78 -11.93 1.95
CA GLY A 61 -9.50 -12.63 2.09
C GLY A 61 -9.00 -13.18 0.74
N SER A 62 -7.73 -13.60 0.69
CA SER A 62 -7.15 -14.22 -0.51
C SER A 62 -7.54 -15.70 -0.65
N THR A 63 -7.93 -16.37 0.44
CA THR A 63 -8.32 -17.79 0.44
C THR A 63 -9.60 -18.05 1.23
N LYS A 64 -10.24 -19.20 0.94
CA LYS A 64 -11.44 -19.67 1.65
C LYS A 64 -11.18 -19.96 3.14
N ASP A 65 -9.98 -20.46 3.48
CA ASP A 65 -9.62 -20.74 4.86
C ASP A 65 -9.50 -19.45 5.67
N MET A 66 -8.90 -18.40 5.10
CA MET A 66 -8.86 -17.08 5.74
C MET A 66 -10.26 -16.50 5.98
N ALA A 67 -11.17 -16.69 5.02
CA ALA A 67 -12.58 -16.29 5.17
C ALA A 67 -13.24 -17.00 6.36
N ARG A 68 -13.02 -18.31 6.51
CA ARG A 68 -13.52 -19.09 7.65
C ARG A 68 -12.89 -18.64 8.97
N GLU A 69 -11.57 -18.46 9.02
CA GLU A 69 -10.86 -18.01 10.22
C GLU A 69 -11.37 -16.66 10.74
N PHE A 70 -11.67 -15.72 9.84
CA PHE A 70 -12.23 -14.41 10.23
C PHE A 70 -13.62 -14.55 10.85
N ILE A 71 -14.46 -15.40 10.27
CA ILE A 71 -15.83 -15.67 10.74
C ILE A 71 -15.80 -16.40 12.09
N ASP A 72 -14.92 -17.38 12.26
CA ASP A 72 -14.69 -18.06 13.53
C ASP A 72 -14.21 -17.09 14.62
N ALA A 73 -13.31 -16.16 14.27
CA ALA A 73 -12.87 -15.09 15.17
C ALA A 73 -14.03 -14.15 15.56
N ALA A 74 -14.88 -13.77 14.62
CA ALA A 74 -16.07 -12.95 14.89
C ALA A 74 -17.08 -13.69 15.80
N ALA A 75 -17.33 -14.98 15.57
CA ALA A 75 -18.18 -15.80 16.42
C ALA A 75 -17.62 -15.92 17.85
N MET A 76 -16.30 -16.09 17.99
CA MET A 76 -15.60 -16.09 19.27
C MET A 76 -15.79 -14.75 20.00
N TRP A 77 -15.61 -13.63 19.30
CA TRP A 77 -15.83 -12.30 19.86
C TRP A 77 -17.28 -12.04 20.25
N ALA A 78 -18.26 -12.51 19.47
CA ALA A 78 -19.67 -12.35 19.78
C ALA A 78 -19.99 -13.00 21.13
N ARG A 79 -19.50 -14.23 21.35
CA ARG A 79 -19.59 -14.92 22.64
C ARG A 79 -18.88 -14.15 23.76
N ALA A 80 -17.65 -13.68 23.51
CA ALA A 80 -16.87 -12.93 24.50
C ALA A 80 -17.53 -11.60 24.91
N PHE A 81 -18.21 -10.91 24.00
CA PHE A 81 -18.94 -9.67 24.27
C PHE A 81 -20.36 -9.90 24.82
N ASN A 82 -20.74 -11.16 25.08
CA ASN A 82 -22.10 -11.55 25.43
C ASN A 82 -23.15 -10.99 24.44
N LYS A 83 -22.79 -10.95 23.16
CA LYS A 83 -23.67 -10.56 22.07
C LYS A 83 -24.29 -11.83 21.52
N ALA A 84 -25.62 -11.85 21.45
CA ALA A 84 -26.31 -12.88 20.69
C ALA A 84 -25.89 -12.75 19.22
N ALA A 85 -25.42 -13.84 18.65
CA ALA A 85 -25.15 -14.01 17.23
C ALA A 85 -25.80 -15.31 16.79
N GLY A 86 -26.26 -15.36 15.54
CA GLY A 86 -26.74 -16.59 14.92
C GLY A 86 -25.62 -17.61 14.76
N GLU A 87 -26.01 -18.83 14.39
CA GLU A 87 -25.05 -19.84 13.96
C GLU A 87 -24.30 -19.37 12.71
N ILE A 88 -23.09 -19.90 12.51
CA ILE A 88 -22.34 -19.65 11.28
C ILE A 88 -23.09 -20.36 10.15
N CYS A 89 -23.55 -19.59 9.18
CA CYS A 89 -24.22 -20.09 7.99
C CYS A 89 -23.25 -20.17 6.82
N GLU A 90 -23.42 -21.18 5.99
CA GLU A 90 -22.81 -21.25 4.67
C GLU A 90 -23.87 -20.81 3.63
N GLU A 91 -23.57 -19.76 2.86
CA GLU A 91 -24.42 -19.25 1.79
C GLU A 91 -23.72 -19.39 0.44
N MET A 92 -24.46 -19.81 -0.57
CA MET A 92 -23.97 -19.82 -1.95
C MET A 92 -24.17 -18.44 -2.55
N LEU A 93 -23.08 -17.84 -3.01
CA LEU A 93 -23.09 -16.58 -3.73
C LEU A 93 -22.99 -16.89 -5.22
N GLU A 94 -24.05 -16.56 -5.98
CA GLU A 94 -24.10 -16.76 -7.43
C GLU A 94 -23.01 -15.92 -8.10
N ASP A 95 -22.10 -16.58 -8.82
CA ASP A 95 -21.06 -15.94 -9.64
C ASP A 95 -21.18 -16.46 -11.08
N GLU A 96 -20.78 -15.65 -12.06
CA GLU A 96 -20.98 -15.95 -13.49
C GLU A 96 -20.29 -17.26 -13.93
N ASP A 97 -19.22 -17.65 -13.23
CA ASP A 97 -18.45 -18.86 -13.51
C ASP A 97 -18.86 -20.07 -12.64
N LYS A 98 -18.98 -19.87 -11.32
CA LYS A 98 -19.34 -20.92 -10.33
C LYS A 98 -19.86 -20.31 -9.03
N ASP A 99 -20.89 -20.91 -8.45
CA ASP A 99 -21.35 -20.55 -7.10
C ASP A 99 -20.22 -20.65 -6.07
N ILE A 100 -20.01 -19.56 -5.33
CA ILE A 100 -18.97 -19.46 -4.31
C ILE A 100 -19.60 -19.68 -2.94
N LEU A 101 -19.10 -20.67 -2.20
CA LEU A 101 -19.46 -20.86 -0.80
C LEU A 101 -18.90 -19.71 0.04
N THR A 102 -19.79 -18.97 0.69
CA THR A 102 -19.47 -17.86 1.59
C THR A 102 -19.93 -18.15 3.01
N PHE A 103 -19.21 -17.61 3.98
CA PHE A 103 -19.51 -17.80 5.40
C PHE A 103 -20.13 -16.52 5.97
N VAL A 104 -21.22 -16.67 6.72
CA VAL A 104 -22.01 -15.54 7.22
C VAL A 104 -22.39 -15.76 8.68
N ILE A 105 -22.35 -14.69 9.48
CA ILE A 105 -22.95 -14.63 10.82
C ILE A 105 -23.96 -13.50 10.83
N TYR A 106 -25.19 -13.82 11.21
CA TYR A 106 -26.28 -12.86 11.40
C TYR A 106 -26.36 -12.41 12.85
N PHE A 107 -26.65 -11.12 13.07
CA PHE A 107 -26.84 -10.55 14.40
C PHE A 107 -28.29 -10.10 14.60
N PRO A 108 -28.84 -10.18 15.83
CA PRO A 108 -30.20 -9.71 16.15
C PRO A 108 -30.44 -8.22 15.87
N SER A 109 -29.38 -7.43 15.71
CA SER A 109 -29.42 -6.04 15.24
C SER A 109 -29.96 -5.88 13.81
N GLY A 110 -30.03 -6.97 13.04
CA GLY A 110 -30.38 -6.98 11.62
C GLY A 110 -29.18 -6.81 10.68
N PHE A 111 -27.95 -6.76 11.21
CA PHE A 111 -26.72 -6.72 10.42
C PHE A 111 -26.03 -8.09 10.37
N LYS A 112 -25.07 -8.23 9.45
CA LYS A 112 -24.29 -9.44 9.27
C LYS A 112 -22.80 -9.18 9.11
N ILE A 113 -22.00 -10.18 9.44
CA ILE A 113 -20.61 -10.29 9.02
C ILE A 113 -20.55 -11.39 7.97
N GLN A 114 -20.03 -11.07 6.78
CA GLN A 114 -19.96 -12.00 5.66
C GLN A 114 -18.56 -12.00 5.05
N ALA A 115 -18.01 -13.18 4.84
CA ALA A 115 -16.77 -13.35 4.11
C ALA A 115 -17.05 -13.55 2.62
N LEU A 116 -16.40 -12.75 1.78
CA LEU A 116 -16.54 -12.74 0.33
C LEU A 116 -15.23 -13.17 -0.33
N SER A 117 -15.32 -13.68 -1.55
CA SER A 117 -14.14 -13.86 -2.39
C SER A 117 -13.61 -12.51 -2.86
N SER A 118 -12.39 -12.52 -3.42
CA SER A 118 -11.75 -11.36 -4.04
C SER A 118 -12.36 -10.95 -5.39
N ASN A 119 -13.57 -11.44 -5.75
CA ASN A 119 -14.27 -10.99 -6.95
C ASN A 119 -14.91 -9.62 -6.74
N PRO A 120 -14.54 -8.58 -7.51
CA PRO A 120 -15.08 -7.23 -7.33
C PRO A 120 -16.60 -7.13 -7.53
N SER A 121 -17.22 -8.04 -8.29
CA SER A 121 -18.67 -8.11 -8.49
C SER A 121 -19.42 -8.26 -7.15
N ASN A 122 -18.86 -9.05 -6.23
CA ASN A 122 -19.51 -9.41 -4.96
C ASN A 122 -19.74 -8.23 -4.02
N LEU A 123 -18.95 -7.17 -4.14
CA LEU A 123 -19.11 -5.95 -3.33
C LEU A 123 -20.09 -4.95 -3.94
N ARG A 124 -20.46 -5.10 -5.22
CA ARG A 124 -21.34 -4.13 -5.90
C ARG A 124 -22.76 -4.26 -5.36
N GLY A 125 -23.37 -3.12 -5.02
CA GLY A 125 -24.72 -3.07 -4.48
C GLY A 125 -24.83 -3.42 -2.99
N MET A 126 -23.73 -3.81 -2.34
CA MET A 126 -23.71 -4.02 -0.90
C MET A 126 -23.61 -2.69 -0.13
N GLN A 127 -24.06 -2.71 1.13
CA GLN A 127 -23.90 -1.60 2.07
C GLN A 127 -23.34 -2.12 3.39
N GLY A 128 -22.16 -1.62 3.77
CA GLY A 128 -21.46 -2.04 4.97
C GLY A 128 -19.97 -1.73 4.93
N ASN A 129 -19.33 -1.89 6.07
CA ASN A 129 -17.88 -1.81 6.24
C ASN A 129 -17.17 -2.91 5.43
N VAL A 130 -15.96 -2.63 4.95
CA VAL A 130 -15.14 -3.61 4.21
C VAL A 130 -13.75 -3.73 4.82
N THR A 131 -13.29 -4.96 5.01
CA THR A 131 -11.90 -5.32 5.32
C THR A 131 -11.33 -6.13 4.17
N ILE A 132 -10.23 -5.65 3.60
CA ILE A 132 -9.44 -6.35 2.59
C ILE A 132 -8.16 -6.82 3.31
N ASP A 133 -8.08 -8.11 3.60
CA ASP A 133 -6.94 -8.70 4.30
C ASP A 133 -5.95 -9.32 3.32
N GLU A 134 -4.67 -9.32 3.71
CA GLU A 134 -3.51 -9.60 2.85
C GLU A 134 -3.59 -8.83 1.52
N ALA A 135 -3.96 -7.55 1.60
CA ALA A 135 -4.27 -6.69 0.46
C ALA A 135 -3.19 -6.68 -0.63
N ALA A 136 -1.90 -6.70 -0.25
CA ALA A 136 -0.79 -6.70 -1.21
C ALA A 136 -0.67 -7.99 -2.05
N PHE A 137 -1.41 -9.04 -1.70
CA PHE A 137 -1.42 -10.34 -2.36
C PHE A 137 -2.69 -10.60 -3.19
N HIS A 138 -3.58 -9.61 -3.34
CA HIS A 138 -4.73 -9.72 -4.24
C HIS A 138 -4.33 -9.34 -5.67
N GLU A 139 -4.48 -10.27 -6.61
CA GLU A 139 -4.21 -10.03 -8.04
C GLU A 139 -5.02 -8.86 -8.60
N ARG A 140 -6.27 -8.70 -8.13
CA ARG A 140 -7.21 -7.65 -8.58
C ARG A 140 -7.46 -6.59 -7.51
N LEU A 141 -6.46 -6.26 -6.68
CA LEU A 141 -6.62 -5.28 -5.59
C LEU A 141 -7.26 -3.97 -6.07
N ALA A 142 -6.86 -3.46 -7.23
CA ALA A 142 -7.38 -2.22 -7.80
C ALA A 142 -8.91 -2.25 -8.01
N GLU A 143 -9.43 -3.35 -8.54
CA GLU A 143 -10.85 -3.51 -8.84
C GLU A 143 -11.67 -3.73 -7.56
N VAL A 144 -11.17 -4.57 -6.64
CA VAL A 144 -11.79 -4.78 -5.32
C VAL A 144 -11.86 -3.46 -4.55
N LEU A 145 -10.76 -2.70 -4.53
CA LEU A 145 -10.69 -1.41 -3.86
C LEU A 145 -11.62 -0.39 -4.52
N LYS A 146 -11.71 -0.35 -5.85
CA LYS A 146 -12.66 0.51 -6.57
C LYS A 146 -14.11 0.21 -6.16
N ALA A 147 -14.48 -1.07 -6.02
CA ALA A 147 -15.81 -1.45 -5.53
C ALA A 147 -16.00 -1.05 -4.06
N ALA A 148 -15.06 -1.37 -3.17
CA ALA A 148 -15.12 -1.05 -1.74
C ALA A 148 -15.21 0.46 -1.47
N LEU A 149 -14.47 1.28 -2.22
CA LEU A 149 -14.48 2.74 -2.06
C LEU A 149 -15.83 3.36 -2.40
N ALA A 150 -16.62 2.77 -3.30
CA ALA A 150 -17.95 3.27 -3.61
C ALA A 150 -18.89 3.20 -2.39
N LEU A 151 -18.74 2.19 -1.52
CA LEU A 151 -19.55 2.04 -0.30
C LEU A 151 -19.31 3.19 0.69
N THR A 152 -18.13 3.82 0.66
CA THR A 152 -17.80 4.94 1.55
C THR A 152 -18.67 6.18 1.32
N MET A 153 -19.31 6.30 0.15
CA MET A 153 -20.28 7.37 -0.13
C MET A 153 -21.46 7.35 0.85
N TRP A 154 -21.79 6.19 1.39
CA TRP A 154 -22.88 5.99 2.35
C TRP A 154 -22.36 5.80 3.79
N GLY A 155 -21.14 6.28 4.08
CA GLY A 155 -20.56 6.27 5.42
C GLY A 155 -19.89 4.96 5.84
N ALA A 156 -19.76 3.99 4.93
CA ALA A 156 -18.98 2.78 5.21
C ALA A 156 -17.49 3.10 5.38
N LYS A 157 -16.81 2.25 6.16
CA LYS A 157 -15.38 2.32 6.40
C LYS A 157 -14.65 1.21 5.62
N VAL A 158 -13.44 1.46 5.13
CA VAL A 158 -12.61 0.51 4.36
C VAL A 158 -11.23 0.35 5.00
N ARG A 159 -10.84 -0.91 5.22
CA ARG A 159 -9.66 -1.31 6.00
C ARG A 159 -8.80 -2.20 5.13
N LEU A 160 -7.55 -1.82 4.92
CA LEU A 160 -6.58 -2.66 4.23
C LEU A 160 -5.58 -3.15 5.27
N ILE A 161 -5.32 -4.46 5.31
CA ILE A 161 -4.38 -5.08 6.24
C ILE A 161 -3.45 -5.95 5.41
N SER A 162 -2.13 -5.77 5.52
CA SER A 162 -1.16 -6.58 4.77
C SER A 162 0.27 -6.41 5.30
N THR A 163 1.13 -7.37 4.99
CA THR A 163 2.58 -7.11 4.82
C THR A 163 2.84 -6.46 3.46
N HIS A 164 4.07 -6.01 3.21
CA HIS A 164 4.46 -5.59 1.86
C HIS A 164 4.62 -6.79 0.93
N ASN A 165 4.59 -6.52 -0.38
CA ASN A 165 4.83 -7.48 -1.45
C ASN A 165 5.48 -6.74 -2.63
N GLY A 166 6.69 -6.24 -2.42
CA GLY A 166 7.42 -5.36 -3.33
C GLY A 166 7.05 -3.87 -3.19
N ASP A 167 7.93 -3.01 -3.70
CA ASP A 167 7.77 -1.56 -3.74
C ASP A 167 6.93 -1.07 -4.93
N GLU A 168 6.84 -1.84 -6.00
CA GLU A 168 5.98 -1.58 -7.17
C GLU A 168 4.51 -1.98 -6.97
N ASN A 169 4.17 -2.61 -5.85
CA ASN A 169 2.81 -3.06 -5.57
C ASN A 169 1.88 -1.89 -5.23
N LEU A 170 0.64 -1.94 -5.74
CA LEU A 170 -0.40 -0.93 -5.46
C LEU A 170 -0.60 -0.67 -3.96
N PHE A 171 -0.45 -1.68 -3.11
CA PHE A 171 -0.53 -1.51 -1.66
C PHE A 171 0.56 -0.56 -1.14
N ASN A 172 1.80 -0.68 -1.63
CA ASN A 172 2.87 0.25 -1.29
C ASN A 172 2.60 1.65 -1.86
N GLU A 173 2.16 1.74 -3.12
CA GLU A 173 1.82 3.02 -3.76
C GLU A 173 0.79 3.80 -2.93
N LEU A 174 -0.28 3.14 -2.47
CA LEU A 174 -1.31 3.76 -1.62
C LEU A 174 -0.74 4.30 -0.30
N ILE A 175 0.22 3.59 0.30
CA ILE A 175 0.91 4.03 1.53
C ILE A 175 1.76 5.28 1.23
N GLN A 176 2.59 5.23 0.18
CA GLN A 176 3.45 6.35 -0.20
C GLN A 176 2.65 7.60 -0.57
N ASP A 177 1.59 7.44 -1.36
CA ASP A 177 0.70 8.53 -1.72
C ASP A 177 -0.05 9.11 -0.52
N SER A 178 -0.32 8.30 0.51
CA SER A 178 -0.92 8.78 1.77
C SER A 178 0.07 9.57 2.61
N TYR A 179 1.34 9.13 2.70
CA TYR A 179 2.40 9.92 3.34
C TYR A 179 2.67 11.24 2.59
N ALA A 180 2.55 11.24 1.27
CA ALA A 180 2.65 12.43 0.44
C ALA A 180 1.40 13.34 0.50
N GLY A 181 0.36 12.98 1.25
CA GLY A 181 -0.88 13.74 1.39
C GLY A 181 -1.80 13.73 0.16
N LYS A 182 -1.51 12.90 -0.85
CA LYS A 182 -2.35 12.75 -2.05
C LYS A 182 -3.58 11.88 -1.80
N LYS A 183 -3.47 10.92 -0.87
CA LYS A 183 -4.57 10.06 -0.44
C LYS A 183 -4.81 10.26 1.06
N ARG A 184 -6.05 10.10 1.49
CA ARG A 184 -6.48 10.36 2.87
C ARG A 184 -6.47 9.13 3.78
N TYR A 185 -5.76 8.05 3.42
CA TYR A 185 -5.73 6.87 4.28
C TYR A 185 -4.93 7.17 5.54
N ARG A 186 -5.47 6.80 6.70
CA ARG A 186 -4.68 6.76 7.93
C ARG A 186 -3.79 5.53 7.93
N ILE A 187 -2.48 5.70 8.00
CA ILE A 187 -1.53 4.59 8.01
C ILE A 187 -1.19 4.19 9.45
N HIS A 188 -1.31 2.89 9.74
CA HIS A 188 -0.81 2.23 10.94
C HIS A 188 0.36 1.34 10.53
N ARG A 189 1.58 1.75 10.88
CA ARG A 189 2.78 0.94 10.68
C ARG A 189 3.10 0.19 11.96
N ILE A 190 3.22 -1.14 11.87
CA ILE A 190 3.43 -2.02 13.03
C ILE A 190 4.51 -3.04 12.69
N THR A 191 5.76 -2.73 13.00
CA THR A 191 6.88 -3.67 12.86
C THR A 191 6.85 -4.73 13.95
N ILE A 192 7.69 -5.76 13.81
CA ILE A 192 7.88 -6.76 14.85
C ILE A 192 8.38 -6.14 16.16
N ASP A 193 9.24 -5.12 16.07
CA ASP A 193 9.74 -4.39 17.24
C ASP A 193 8.62 -3.57 17.90
N ASP A 194 7.80 -2.86 17.12
CA ASP A 194 6.64 -2.13 17.66
C ASP A 194 5.70 -3.10 18.38
N ALA A 195 5.41 -4.25 17.75
CA ALA A 195 4.53 -5.25 18.31
C ALA A 195 5.10 -5.88 19.60
N CYS A 196 6.40 -6.17 19.63
CA CYS A 196 7.10 -6.70 20.80
C CYS A 196 7.18 -5.70 21.95
N ALA A 197 7.52 -4.45 21.67
CA ALA A 197 7.52 -3.36 22.65
C ALA A 197 6.15 -3.21 23.34
N GLU A 198 5.07 -3.54 22.62
CA GLU A 198 3.70 -3.52 23.11
C GLU A 198 3.18 -4.87 23.63
N GLY A 199 4.06 -5.87 23.73
CA GLY A 199 3.82 -7.12 24.44
C GLY A 199 3.42 -8.31 23.60
N LEU A 200 3.67 -8.32 22.28
CA LEU A 200 3.41 -9.49 21.43
C LEU A 200 4.13 -10.73 21.97
N TYR A 201 5.45 -10.66 22.19
CA TYR A 201 6.19 -11.81 22.69
C TYR A 201 5.83 -12.16 24.14
N LYS A 202 5.54 -11.17 24.99
CA LYS A 202 4.98 -11.39 26.34
C LYS A 202 3.66 -12.18 26.29
N ARG A 203 2.77 -11.87 25.35
CA ARG A 203 1.54 -12.62 25.10
C ARG A 203 1.82 -14.03 24.60
N ILE A 204 2.80 -14.21 23.71
CA ILE A 204 3.21 -15.55 23.26
C ILE A 204 3.72 -16.38 24.44
N CYS A 205 4.56 -15.81 25.30
CA CYS A 205 5.04 -16.45 26.53
C CYS A 205 3.87 -16.82 27.46
N GLN A 206 2.93 -15.90 27.69
CA GLN A 206 1.74 -16.12 28.51
C GLN A 206 0.91 -17.31 28.00
N VAL A 207 0.58 -17.34 26.69
CA VAL A 207 -0.23 -18.41 26.09
C VAL A 207 0.49 -19.76 26.09
N LYS A 208 1.82 -19.75 25.90
CA LYS A 208 2.66 -20.96 25.90
C LYS A 208 3.11 -21.40 27.30
N GLY A 209 2.73 -20.70 28.37
CA GLY A 209 3.16 -20.99 29.74
C GLY A 209 4.67 -20.83 29.96
N ARG A 210 5.33 -19.96 29.20
CA ARG A 210 6.77 -19.66 29.32
C ARG A 210 6.97 -18.36 30.10
N GLN A 211 8.04 -18.29 30.88
CA GLN A 211 8.47 -17.02 31.48
C GLN A 211 9.08 -16.12 30.40
N TRP A 212 8.70 -14.85 30.41
CA TRP A 212 9.29 -13.86 29.53
C TRP A 212 10.61 -13.33 30.11
N THR A 213 11.61 -13.17 29.24
CA THR A 213 12.83 -12.37 29.50
C THR A 213 13.17 -11.58 28.24
N GLN A 214 13.94 -10.49 28.40
CA GLN A 214 14.36 -9.66 27.27
C GLN A 214 15.28 -10.45 26.33
N GLU A 215 16.17 -11.26 26.89
CA GLU A 215 17.12 -12.08 26.13
C GLU A 215 16.40 -13.13 25.27
N ALA A 216 15.33 -13.74 25.80
CA ALA A 216 14.52 -14.70 25.05
C ALA A 216 13.73 -14.04 23.91
N GLU A 217 13.25 -12.81 24.12
CA GLU A 217 12.59 -12.01 23.08
C GLU A 217 13.56 -11.62 21.97
N ASP A 218 14.75 -11.14 22.33
CA ASP A 218 15.78 -10.73 21.38
C ASP A 218 16.28 -11.91 20.57
N GLN A 219 16.52 -13.06 21.23
CA GLN A 219 16.88 -14.29 20.54
C GLN A 219 15.77 -14.75 19.58
N TRP A 220 14.51 -14.70 20.02
CA TRP A 220 13.37 -15.07 19.16
C TRP A 220 13.26 -14.18 17.93
N LYS A 221 13.44 -12.86 18.09
CA LYS A 221 13.48 -11.93 16.95
C LYS A 221 14.66 -12.24 16.03
N ALA A 222 15.85 -12.46 16.57
CA ALA A 222 17.04 -12.77 15.77
C ALA A 222 16.87 -14.08 14.98
N ASP A 223 16.25 -15.10 15.57
CA ASP A 223 15.98 -16.37 14.89
C ASP A 223 14.96 -16.19 13.77
N LEU A 224 13.89 -15.40 13.96
CA LEU A 224 12.93 -15.08 12.89
C LEU A 224 13.60 -14.47 11.65
N LEU A 225 14.59 -13.58 11.85
CA LEU A 225 15.32 -12.95 10.74
C LEU A 225 16.33 -13.89 10.10
N ARG A 226 16.93 -14.78 10.89
CA ARG A 226 17.89 -15.77 10.38
C ARG A 226 17.20 -16.87 9.57
N ASP A 227 15.98 -17.22 9.95
CA ASP A 227 15.22 -18.30 9.33
C ASP A 227 14.57 -17.89 8.00
N THR A 228 14.48 -16.58 7.71
CA THR A 228 14.05 -16.05 6.40
C THR A 228 15.14 -16.21 5.33
N ALA A 229 14.72 -16.45 4.08
CA ALA A 229 15.62 -16.80 2.98
C ALA A 229 16.63 -15.68 2.65
N THR A 230 16.21 -14.42 2.73
CA THR A 230 17.07 -13.25 2.54
C THR A 230 16.76 -12.18 3.58
N GLU A 231 17.71 -11.25 3.79
CA GLU A 231 17.49 -10.09 4.66
C GLU A 231 16.32 -9.23 4.15
N ASP A 232 16.20 -9.04 2.84
CA ASP A 232 15.09 -8.30 2.24
C ASP A 232 13.73 -8.96 2.53
N ASP A 233 13.65 -10.30 2.46
CA ASP A 233 12.41 -11.02 2.82
C ASP A 233 12.08 -10.83 4.31
N ALA A 234 13.11 -10.82 5.18
CA ALA A 234 12.95 -10.57 6.60
C ALA A 234 12.41 -9.15 6.87
N LEU A 235 12.97 -8.16 6.17
CA LEU A 235 12.57 -6.76 6.29
C LEU A 235 11.14 -6.53 5.76
N GLU A 236 10.78 -7.19 4.67
CA GLU A 236 9.44 -7.15 4.09
C GLU A 236 8.37 -7.76 5.00
N GLU A 237 8.66 -8.94 5.55
CA GLU A 237 7.69 -9.69 6.36
C GLU A 237 7.57 -9.17 7.80
N TYR A 238 8.66 -8.67 8.37
CA TYR A 238 8.70 -8.33 9.80
C TYR A 238 8.87 -6.84 10.10
N TYR A 239 9.48 -6.07 9.20
CA TYR A 239 9.81 -4.66 9.46
C TYR A 239 9.06 -3.66 8.59
N CYS A 240 8.04 -4.10 7.84
CA CYS A 240 7.23 -3.20 7.00
C CYS A 240 8.13 -2.38 6.05
N VAL A 241 9.10 -3.04 5.41
CA VAL A 241 9.98 -2.44 4.41
C VAL A 241 9.73 -3.18 3.09
N PRO A 242 9.14 -2.54 2.07
CA PRO A 242 8.90 -3.23 0.81
C PRO A 242 10.22 -3.66 0.18
N LYS A 243 10.25 -4.87 -0.36
CA LYS A 243 11.39 -5.34 -1.15
C LYS A 243 11.52 -4.49 -2.40
N SER A 244 12.73 -4.04 -2.72
CA SER A 244 12.97 -3.36 -3.99
C SER A 244 12.69 -4.34 -5.12
N GLY A 245 11.76 -4.01 -6.01
CA GLY A 245 11.50 -4.78 -7.21
C GLY A 245 12.77 -4.86 -8.03
N GLY A 246 13.17 -6.08 -8.41
CA GLY A 246 14.32 -6.31 -9.30
C GLY A 246 14.16 -5.72 -10.70
N GLY A 247 13.04 -5.03 -10.99
CA GLY A 247 12.75 -4.37 -12.27
C GLY A 247 13.36 -2.97 -12.39
N ALA A 248 13.44 -2.21 -11.30
CA ALA A 248 14.05 -0.89 -11.32
C ALA A 248 15.58 -1.01 -11.21
N TYR A 249 16.30 -0.78 -12.31
CA TYR A 249 17.77 -0.77 -12.32
C TYR A 249 18.36 0.24 -11.33
N LEU A 250 17.62 1.30 -10.99
CA LEU A 250 17.95 2.28 -9.96
C LEU A 250 16.75 2.45 -9.02
N SER A 251 16.91 2.13 -7.74
CA SER A 251 15.86 2.36 -6.74
C SER A 251 15.58 3.84 -6.57
N ARG A 252 14.36 4.17 -6.13
CA ARG A 252 13.97 5.56 -5.87
C ARG A 252 14.92 6.28 -4.90
N VAL A 253 15.39 5.59 -3.86
CA VAL A 253 16.36 6.12 -2.89
C VAL A 253 17.68 6.47 -3.57
N LEU A 254 18.17 5.61 -4.49
CA LEU A 254 19.38 5.89 -5.26
C LEU A 254 19.19 7.09 -6.21
N ILE A 255 18.01 7.22 -6.81
CA ILE A 255 17.67 8.37 -7.65
C ILE A 255 17.69 9.64 -6.80
N GLU A 256 16.92 9.70 -5.71
CA GLU A 256 16.81 10.86 -4.83
C GLU A 256 18.18 11.30 -4.27
N ALA A 257 19.05 10.36 -3.91
CA ALA A 257 20.41 10.64 -3.45
C ALA A 257 21.33 11.27 -4.51
N ARG A 258 20.98 11.15 -5.80
CA ARG A 258 21.75 11.68 -6.94
C ARG A 258 21.03 12.83 -7.66
N MET A 259 19.83 13.19 -7.22
CA MET A 259 19.10 14.33 -7.77
C MET A 259 19.81 15.65 -7.46
N LYS A 260 19.79 16.55 -8.44
CA LYS A 260 20.23 17.93 -8.29
C LYS A 260 19.24 18.84 -9.02
N PRO A 261 19.01 20.07 -8.54
CA PRO A 261 18.23 21.04 -9.28
C PRO A 261 18.89 21.29 -10.64
N ALA A 262 18.17 21.00 -11.72
CA ALA A 262 18.58 21.27 -13.09
C ALA A 262 17.33 21.58 -13.94
N PRO A 263 17.39 22.55 -14.87
CA PRO A 263 16.27 22.86 -15.72
C PRO A 263 16.02 21.76 -16.75
N VAL A 264 14.74 21.54 -17.07
CA VAL A 264 14.27 20.70 -18.16
C VAL A 264 13.56 21.61 -19.16
N LEU A 265 14.12 21.74 -20.35
CA LEU A 265 13.59 22.58 -21.42
C LEU A 265 12.75 21.73 -22.36
N ARG A 266 11.50 22.14 -22.61
CA ARG A 266 10.56 21.38 -23.45
C ARG A 266 10.18 22.17 -24.68
N PHE A 267 10.29 21.52 -25.83
CA PHE A 267 9.64 21.95 -27.06
C PHE A 267 8.50 20.98 -27.37
N GLU A 268 7.33 21.51 -27.69
CA GLU A 268 6.16 20.72 -28.06
C GLU A 268 5.71 21.14 -29.46
N GLY A 269 5.91 20.25 -30.43
CA GLY A 269 5.55 20.50 -31.81
C GLY A 269 4.04 20.42 -32.01
N ASN A 270 3.41 21.52 -32.42
CA ASN A 270 1.99 21.50 -32.75
C ASN A 270 1.76 20.97 -34.19
N SER A 271 0.49 20.74 -34.56
CA SER A 271 0.15 20.26 -35.90
C SER A 271 0.57 21.20 -37.03
N GLU A 272 0.60 22.51 -36.78
CA GLU A 272 1.01 23.51 -37.77
C GLU A 272 2.52 23.46 -38.04
N PHE A 273 3.33 23.38 -36.98
CA PHE A 273 4.77 23.16 -37.05
C PHE A 273 5.09 21.91 -37.85
N ASN A 274 4.42 20.79 -37.54
CA ASN A 274 4.67 19.50 -38.21
C ASN A 274 4.31 19.51 -39.70
N GLN A 275 3.36 20.33 -40.12
CA GLN A 275 2.93 20.46 -41.52
C GLN A 275 3.66 21.57 -42.28
N ALA A 276 4.42 22.43 -41.59
CA ALA A 276 5.10 23.55 -42.20
C ALA A 276 6.26 23.11 -43.11
N PRO A 277 6.58 23.89 -44.16
CA PRO A 277 7.79 23.69 -44.95
C PRO A 277 9.05 23.67 -44.07
N GLU A 278 10.05 22.88 -44.46
CA GLU A 278 11.29 22.67 -43.68
C GLU A 278 11.95 23.98 -43.23
N HIS A 279 12.10 24.97 -44.12
CA HIS A 279 12.69 26.26 -43.79
C HIS A 279 11.93 27.05 -42.70
N ILE A 280 10.62 26.84 -42.56
CA ILE A 280 9.82 27.45 -41.50
C ILE A 280 10.05 26.72 -40.18
N ARG A 281 10.07 25.39 -40.19
CA ARG A 281 10.39 24.57 -39.01
C ARG A 281 11.79 24.87 -38.48
N GLU A 282 12.77 25.03 -39.37
CA GLU A 282 14.13 25.42 -39.02
C GLU A 282 14.20 26.81 -38.38
N ALA A 283 13.45 27.78 -38.90
CA ALA A 283 13.40 29.14 -38.36
C ALA A 283 12.77 29.15 -36.97
N GLU A 284 11.62 28.48 -36.79
CA GLU A 284 10.94 28.38 -35.50
C GLU A 284 11.80 27.66 -34.45
N MET A 285 12.44 26.55 -34.84
CA MET A 285 13.35 25.82 -33.95
C MET A 285 14.57 26.70 -33.58
N ARG A 286 15.13 27.45 -34.54
CA ARG A 286 16.24 28.38 -34.26
C ARG A 286 15.83 29.44 -33.24
N ASP A 287 14.68 30.08 -33.43
CA ASP A 287 14.17 31.08 -32.50
C ASP A 287 13.97 30.49 -31.10
N TRP A 288 13.46 29.26 -31.02
CA TRP A 288 13.30 28.55 -29.75
C TRP A 288 14.65 28.22 -29.09
N LEU A 289 15.64 27.76 -29.85
CA LEU A 289 16.99 27.47 -29.36
C LEU A 289 17.68 28.75 -28.86
N GLU A 290 17.58 29.86 -29.59
CA GLU A 290 18.15 31.14 -29.20
C GLU A 290 17.51 31.67 -27.91
N LYS A 291 16.18 31.56 -27.78
CA LYS A 291 15.44 32.04 -26.62
C LYS A 291 15.69 31.20 -25.36
N ASN A 292 15.71 29.87 -25.49
CA ASN A 292 15.65 28.97 -24.33
C ASN A 292 16.99 28.27 -24.03
N LEU A 293 17.77 27.94 -25.06
CA LEU A 293 18.94 27.07 -24.93
C LEU A 293 20.26 27.85 -24.97
N LEU A 294 20.35 28.91 -25.78
CA LEU A 294 21.61 29.63 -26.04
C LEU A 294 22.29 30.14 -24.76
N THR A 295 21.52 30.71 -23.84
CA THR A 295 22.06 31.21 -22.55
C THR A 295 22.70 30.08 -21.74
N LEU A 296 22.10 28.89 -21.73
CA LEU A 296 22.65 27.73 -21.02
C LEU A 296 23.90 27.19 -21.73
N LEU A 297 23.92 27.16 -23.05
CA LEU A 297 25.10 26.75 -23.83
C LEU A 297 26.28 27.69 -23.62
N LEU A 298 26.04 29.00 -23.60
CA LEU A 298 27.09 30.00 -23.35
C LEU A 298 27.60 29.99 -21.90
N SER A 299 26.84 29.42 -20.96
CA SER A 299 27.28 29.24 -19.57
C SER A 299 28.24 28.07 -19.36
N LEU A 300 28.44 27.22 -20.38
CA LEU A 300 29.34 26.08 -20.29
C LEU A 300 30.81 26.54 -20.29
N ASP A 301 31.63 25.89 -19.45
CA ASP A 301 33.04 26.22 -19.29
C ASP A 301 33.85 25.78 -20.52
N PRO A 302 34.37 26.71 -21.36
CA PRO A 302 35.03 26.34 -22.62
C PRO A 302 36.32 25.55 -22.44
N LYS A 303 36.84 25.43 -21.21
CA LYS A 303 38.05 24.65 -20.89
C LYS A 303 37.75 23.17 -20.63
N ARG A 304 36.49 22.76 -20.60
CA ARG A 304 36.09 21.37 -20.32
C ARG A 304 35.69 20.62 -21.58
N ASN A 305 35.82 19.30 -21.51
CA ASN A 305 35.24 18.42 -22.53
C ASN A 305 33.74 18.30 -22.32
N HIS A 306 33.00 18.40 -23.42
CA HIS A 306 31.55 18.27 -23.45
C HIS A 306 31.15 17.12 -24.38
N CYS A 307 30.11 16.41 -24.00
CA CYS A 307 29.42 15.47 -24.87
C CYS A 307 27.92 15.67 -24.79
N ILE A 308 27.19 15.12 -25.76
CA ILE A 308 25.73 15.09 -25.78
C ILE A 308 25.30 13.64 -25.86
N GLY A 309 24.41 13.23 -24.95
CA GLY A 309 23.63 12.02 -25.09
C GLY A 309 22.29 12.36 -25.71
N GLU A 310 21.79 11.49 -26.58
CA GLU A 310 20.47 11.61 -27.20
C GLU A 310 19.77 10.25 -27.14
N ASP A 311 18.52 10.28 -26.71
CA ASP A 311 17.57 9.18 -26.85
C ASP A 311 16.46 9.65 -27.78
N PHE A 312 16.32 9.01 -28.93
CA PHE A 312 15.47 9.49 -30.02
C PHE A 312 14.08 8.85 -29.96
N GLY A 313 13.06 9.68 -29.77
CA GLY A 313 11.65 9.28 -29.76
C GLY A 313 11.10 9.16 -31.19
N ARG A 314 10.47 8.04 -31.52
CA ARG A 314 10.01 7.74 -32.90
C ARG A 314 8.51 7.96 -33.16
N SER A 315 7.64 7.65 -32.20
CA SER A 315 6.19 7.60 -32.43
C SER A 315 5.32 8.15 -31.31
N SER A 316 5.73 7.98 -30.06
CA SER A 316 4.93 8.35 -28.87
C SER A 316 5.77 8.87 -27.71
N ASP A 317 7.05 8.52 -27.68
CA ASP A 317 7.99 8.94 -26.64
C ASP A 317 8.73 10.21 -27.07
N LEU A 318 9.20 10.97 -26.08
CA LEU A 318 9.96 12.20 -26.29
C LEU A 318 11.34 11.87 -26.88
N THR A 319 11.86 12.76 -27.74
CA THR A 319 13.31 12.81 -27.95
C THR A 319 13.94 13.56 -26.80
N VAL A 320 14.89 12.94 -26.10
CA VAL A 320 15.56 13.51 -24.92
C VAL A 320 17.04 13.71 -25.21
N MET A 321 17.51 14.93 -25.02
CA MET A 321 18.93 15.28 -25.16
C MET A 321 19.51 15.71 -23.82
N ALA A 322 20.66 15.15 -23.48
CA ALA A 322 21.38 15.38 -22.23
C ALA A 322 22.83 15.81 -22.50
N PRO A 323 23.12 17.12 -22.57
CA PRO A 323 24.49 17.61 -22.56
C PRO A 323 25.18 17.24 -21.26
N LEU A 324 26.47 16.94 -21.33
CA LEU A 324 27.31 16.53 -20.22
C LEU A 324 28.64 17.27 -20.28
N ALA A 325 29.01 17.92 -19.18
CA ALA A 325 30.36 18.43 -18.97
C ALA A 325 31.18 17.42 -18.17
N ILE A 326 32.38 17.10 -18.63
CA ILE A 326 33.32 16.21 -17.94
C ILE A 326 34.22 17.08 -17.05
N GLY A 327 34.11 16.90 -15.73
CA GLY A 327 34.97 17.59 -14.77
C GLY A 327 36.41 17.06 -14.77
N GLN A 328 37.34 17.82 -14.18
CA GLN A 328 38.71 17.35 -13.93
C GLN A 328 38.76 16.12 -13.00
N ASP A 329 37.72 15.96 -12.17
CA ASP A 329 37.47 14.80 -11.33
C ASP A 329 36.87 13.61 -12.10
N LEU A 330 36.77 13.71 -13.43
CA LEU A 330 36.18 12.72 -14.34
C LEU A 330 34.67 12.48 -14.13
N VAL A 331 34.01 13.28 -13.28
CA VAL A 331 32.57 13.20 -13.04
C VAL A 331 31.82 13.95 -14.15
N ARG A 332 30.89 13.24 -14.80
CA ARG A 332 29.99 13.78 -15.82
C ARG A 332 28.83 14.50 -15.15
N ARG A 333 28.59 15.75 -15.53
CA ARG A 333 27.52 16.58 -14.97
C ARG A 333 26.64 17.10 -16.09
N SER A 334 25.36 16.73 -16.08
CA SER A 334 24.37 17.35 -16.97
C SER A 334 23.94 18.71 -16.41
N PRO A 335 24.11 19.82 -17.14
CA PRO A 335 23.67 21.13 -16.68
C PRO A 335 22.16 21.34 -16.88
N PHE A 336 21.56 20.67 -17.86
CA PHE A 336 20.13 20.74 -18.20
C PHE A 336 19.76 19.54 -19.09
N ILE A 337 18.46 19.31 -19.25
CA ILE A 337 17.88 18.35 -20.19
C ILE A 337 17.00 19.08 -21.20
N VAL A 338 16.98 18.61 -22.44
CA VAL A 338 16.05 19.05 -23.48
C VAL A 338 15.14 17.89 -23.84
N GLU A 339 13.84 18.14 -23.89
CA GLU A 339 12.82 17.17 -24.31
C GLU A 339 12.04 17.75 -25.50
N LEU A 340 11.90 16.97 -26.56
CA LEU A 340 11.13 17.33 -27.75
C LEU A 340 9.92 16.38 -27.85
N ALA A 341 8.73 16.95 -27.88
CA ALA A 341 7.44 16.25 -27.99
C ALA A 341 6.81 16.44 -29.37
#